data_AF-A0A8S8Y7L1-F1
#
_entry.id   AF-A0A8S8Y7L1-F1
#
_cell.length_a   1.000
_cell.length_b   1.000
_cell.length_c   1.000
_cell.angle_alpha   90.00
_cell.angle_beta   90.00
_cell.angle_gamma   90.00
#
_symmetry.space_group_name_H-M   'P 1'
#
loop_
_entity.id
_entity.type
_entity.pdbx_description
1 polymer ?
#
loop_
_entity_poly.entity_id
_entity_poly.type
_entity_poly.pdbx_seq_one_letter_code
_entity_poly.pdbx_strand_id
1 'polypeptide(L)'
;MIAEDTQVGLPGIDIVVYLYDANQSQLANLGAQTDENGRAPFVFKADPPYGDADIWGQLTMDIIVNDPRLSAQSIQAFETLRSDGFAPQYEFEAEQAETPWWSYVLVVLLAALIAGGVVLYRRKMIADDLLKDAAEVFAYTAELLAAGDAIREAIFTCYQDLCGLLQQRGFLRRDFETVREFEFAVRQALQGVSEDALTALDNTFEMARYSREEMGAQHQDVALQALNRISGEIAQIQSIPQR
;
A
#
# COMPACT_ATOMS: atom_id res chain seq x y z
N MET A 1 34.90 -20.13 -48.64
CA MET A 1 35.62 -21.29 -49.19
C MET A 1 37.09 -20.94 -49.30
N ILE A 2 37.93 -21.58 -48.51
CA ILE A 2 39.36 -21.28 -48.39
C ILE A 2 40.12 -22.57 -48.70
N ALA A 3 41.17 -22.48 -49.50
CA ALA A 3 42.03 -23.61 -49.81
C ALA A 3 42.88 -23.98 -48.56
N GLU A 4 42.92 -25.28 -48.21
CA GLU A 4 43.56 -25.74 -46.97
C GLU A 4 45.09 -25.56 -46.98
N ASP A 5 45.70 -25.67 -48.16
CA ASP A 5 47.16 -25.60 -48.36
C ASP A 5 47.70 -24.16 -48.36
N THR A 6 47.00 -23.25 -49.03
CA THR A 6 47.44 -21.87 -49.29
C THR A 6 46.74 -20.86 -48.41
N GLN A 7 45.63 -21.24 -47.76
CA GLN A 7 44.76 -20.35 -46.97
C GLN A 7 44.19 -19.17 -47.77
N VAL A 8 44.17 -19.28 -49.11
CA VAL A 8 43.62 -18.27 -50.01
C VAL A 8 42.15 -18.59 -50.32
N GLY A 9 41.34 -17.55 -50.50
CA GLY A 9 39.97 -17.67 -50.95
C GLY A 9 39.89 -18.28 -52.35
N LEU A 10 38.91 -19.15 -52.59
CA LEU A 10 38.68 -19.72 -53.92
C LEU A 10 37.61 -18.90 -54.65
N PRO A 11 37.96 -18.09 -55.66
CA PRO A 11 36.99 -17.35 -56.46
C PRO A 11 36.30 -18.22 -57.51
N GLY A 12 35.11 -17.78 -57.92
CA GLY A 12 34.36 -18.36 -59.03
C GLY A 12 33.72 -19.72 -58.74
N ILE A 13 33.54 -20.10 -57.47
CA ILE A 13 32.77 -21.29 -57.10
C ILE A 13 31.29 -20.92 -57.11
N ASP A 14 30.49 -21.65 -57.87
CA ASP A 14 29.03 -21.48 -57.92
C ASP A 14 28.37 -22.02 -56.66
N ILE A 15 27.56 -21.17 -56.02
CA ILE A 15 26.75 -21.48 -54.85
C ILE A 15 25.31 -21.10 -55.14
N VAL A 16 24.37 -22.02 -54.89
CA VAL A 16 22.93 -21.78 -55.02
C VAL A 16 22.26 -21.94 -53.67
N VAL A 17 21.49 -20.94 -53.24
CA VAL A 17 20.72 -20.98 -51.99
C VAL A 17 19.23 -21.01 -52.33
N TYR A 18 18.52 -21.99 -51.80
CA TYR A 18 17.07 -22.12 -51.85
C TYR A 18 16.48 -21.72 -50.50
N LEU A 19 15.37 -21.00 -50.52
CA LEU A 19 14.63 -20.56 -49.34
C LEU A 19 13.28 -21.27 -49.29
N TYR A 20 12.94 -21.84 -48.15
CA TYR A 20 11.73 -22.61 -47.92
C TYR A 20 10.94 -22.07 -46.74
N ASP A 21 9.61 -22.18 -46.82
CA ASP A 21 8.72 -21.97 -45.68
C ASP A 21 8.65 -23.23 -44.78
N ALA A 22 7.88 -23.14 -43.69
CA ALA A 22 7.67 -24.25 -42.77
C ALA A 22 6.97 -25.48 -43.40
N ASN A 23 6.28 -25.31 -44.53
CA ASN A 23 5.63 -26.39 -45.27
C ASN A 23 6.55 -27.02 -46.34
N GLN A 24 7.84 -26.64 -46.36
CA GLN A 24 8.82 -27.04 -47.38
C GLN A 24 8.47 -26.57 -48.80
N SER A 25 7.65 -25.52 -48.93
CA SER A 25 7.41 -24.86 -50.21
C SER A 25 8.59 -23.95 -50.53
N GLN A 26 9.13 -24.06 -51.75
CA GLN A 26 10.23 -23.20 -52.19
C GLN A 26 9.70 -21.79 -52.44
N LEU A 27 10.17 -20.81 -51.65
CA LEU A 27 9.82 -19.40 -51.77
C LEU A 27 10.70 -18.65 -52.77
N ALA A 28 12.00 -18.94 -52.79
CA ALA A 28 12.98 -18.28 -53.66
C ALA A 28 14.23 -19.13 -53.86
N ASN A 29 15.02 -18.82 -54.89
CA ASN A 29 16.40 -19.29 -55.00
C ASN A 29 17.29 -18.19 -55.60
N LEU A 30 18.58 -18.21 -55.22
CA LEU A 30 19.58 -17.29 -55.74
C LEU A 30 20.90 -18.04 -55.97
N GLY A 31 21.56 -17.74 -57.09
CA GLY A 31 22.91 -18.23 -57.38
C GLY A 31 23.92 -17.09 -57.33
N ALA A 32 25.11 -17.34 -56.77
CA ALA A 32 26.22 -16.40 -56.76
C ALA A 32 27.56 -17.16 -56.83
N GLN A 33 28.58 -16.47 -57.34
CA GLN A 33 29.95 -16.96 -57.34
C GLN A 33 30.73 -16.38 -56.17
N THR A 34 31.65 -17.18 -55.63
CA THR A 34 32.58 -16.70 -54.61
C THR A 34 33.54 -15.63 -55.17
N ASP A 35 33.84 -14.63 -54.35
CA ASP A 35 34.83 -13.59 -54.63
C ASP A 35 36.28 -14.06 -54.37
N GLU A 36 37.25 -13.16 -54.51
CA GLU A 36 38.68 -13.42 -54.25
C GLU A 36 38.96 -13.89 -52.80
N ASN A 37 38.05 -13.61 -51.86
CA ASN A 37 38.12 -14.06 -50.47
C ASN A 37 37.35 -15.36 -50.23
N GLY A 38 36.79 -15.97 -51.28
CA GLY A 38 35.99 -17.18 -51.20
C GLY A 38 34.61 -16.98 -50.58
N ARG A 39 34.05 -15.76 -50.62
CA ARG A 39 32.75 -15.40 -50.04
C ARG A 39 31.72 -15.14 -51.13
N ALA A 40 30.47 -15.54 -50.91
CA ALA A 40 29.34 -15.25 -51.80
C ALA A 40 28.20 -14.65 -50.97
N PRO A 41 27.92 -13.33 -51.08
CA PRO A 41 26.81 -12.70 -50.37
C PRO A 41 25.48 -12.94 -51.10
N PHE A 42 24.43 -13.23 -50.34
CA PHE A 42 23.07 -13.42 -50.85
C PHE A 42 22.13 -12.39 -50.21
N VAL A 43 21.25 -11.79 -51.01
CA VAL A 43 20.23 -10.84 -50.52
C VAL A 43 18.89 -11.20 -51.14
N PHE A 44 18.02 -11.82 -50.34
CA PHE A 44 16.65 -12.13 -50.73
C PHE A 44 15.78 -10.88 -50.54
N LYS A 45 15.25 -10.33 -51.63
CA LYS A 45 14.36 -9.16 -51.60
C LYS A 45 12.92 -9.60 -51.82
N ALA A 46 12.03 -9.22 -50.91
CA ALA A 46 10.59 -9.39 -51.02
C ALA A 46 9.88 -8.23 -50.30
N ASP A 47 8.63 -8.02 -50.66
CA ASP A 47 7.72 -7.11 -49.98
C ASP A 47 6.39 -7.85 -49.73
N PRO A 48 6.06 -8.21 -48.49
CA PRO A 48 6.82 -7.97 -47.25
C PRO A 48 8.15 -8.73 -47.16
N PRO A 49 9.15 -8.27 -46.38
CA PRO A 49 10.46 -8.92 -46.28
C PRO A 49 10.35 -10.37 -45.78
N TYR A 50 11.19 -11.27 -46.29
CA TYR A 50 11.24 -12.67 -45.85
C TYR A 50 11.56 -12.88 -44.36
N GLY A 51 12.12 -11.87 -43.69
CA GLY A 51 12.33 -11.91 -42.23
C GLY A 51 11.06 -11.75 -41.39
N ASP A 52 9.94 -11.36 -42.02
CA ASP A 52 8.65 -11.24 -41.34
C ASP A 52 8.04 -12.62 -41.10
N ALA A 53 8.20 -13.12 -39.88
CA ALA A 53 7.72 -14.45 -39.48
C ALA A 53 6.19 -14.53 -39.38
N ASP A 54 5.49 -13.42 -39.20
CA ASP A 54 4.01 -13.42 -39.16
C ASP A 54 3.42 -13.67 -40.56
N ILE A 55 4.17 -13.33 -41.61
CA ILE A 55 3.75 -13.45 -43.00
C ILE A 55 4.29 -14.71 -43.65
N TRP A 56 5.59 -14.99 -43.49
CA TRP A 56 6.26 -16.09 -44.17
C TRP A 56 6.50 -17.30 -43.27
N GLY A 57 6.25 -17.18 -41.96
CA GLY A 57 6.67 -18.16 -40.97
C GLY A 57 8.18 -18.17 -40.76
N GLN A 58 8.67 -19.14 -39.98
CA GLN A 58 10.10 -19.39 -39.86
C GLN A 58 10.62 -20.08 -41.11
N LEU A 59 11.65 -19.49 -41.70
CA LEU A 59 12.21 -19.95 -42.97
C LEU A 59 13.38 -20.90 -42.74
N THR A 60 13.61 -21.76 -43.74
CA THR A 60 14.81 -22.60 -43.82
C THR A 60 15.50 -22.41 -45.15
N MET A 61 16.79 -22.66 -45.19
CA MET A 61 17.62 -22.55 -46.38
C MET A 61 18.29 -23.88 -46.70
N ASP A 62 18.35 -24.18 -47.99
CA ASP A 62 19.18 -25.26 -48.52
C ASP A 62 20.26 -24.67 -49.41
N ILE A 63 21.52 -25.08 -49.20
CA ILE A 63 22.67 -24.50 -49.88
C ILE A 63 23.34 -25.59 -50.70
N ILE A 64 23.43 -25.38 -52.01
CA ILE A 64 24.03 -26.29 -52.96
C ILE A 64 25.35 -25.70 -53.47
N VAL A 65 26.40 -26.51 -53.40
CA VAL A 65 27.72 -26.19 -53.94
C VAL A 65 28.17 -27.36 -54.79
N ASN A 66 28.57 -27.09 -56.03
CA ASN A 66 29.13 -28.12 -56.91
C ASN A 66 30.28 -27.52 -57.72
N ASP A 67 31.50 -27.81 -57.32
CA ASP A 67 32.70 -27.35 -58.02
C ASP A 67 33.77 -28.45 -58.04
N PRO A 68 34.35 -28.77 -59.21
CA PRO A 68 35.32 -29.85 -59.35
C PRO A 68 36.64 -29.60 -58.60
N ARG A 69 36.90 -28.37 -58.14
CA ARG A 69 38.08 -28.03 -57.34
C ARG A 69 37.91 -28.41 -55.87
N LEU A 70 36.70 -28.75 -55.42
CA LEU A 70 36.44 -29.17 -54.05
C LEU A 70 36.81 -30.65 -53.85
N SER A 71 37.52 -30.94 -52.76
CA SER A 71 37.85 -32.32 -52.43
C SER A 71 36.60 -33.12 -52.03
N ALA A 72 36.63 -34.44 -52.24
CA ALA A 72 35.54 -35.33 -51.81
C ALA A 72 35.25 -35.22 -50.30
N GLN A 73 36.30 -35.00 -49.49
CA GLN A 73 36.17 -34.82 -48.05
C GLN A 73 35.45 -33.51 -47.70
N SER A 74 35.78 -32.41 -48.38
CA SER A 74 35.13 -31.11 -48.18
C SER A 74 33.65 -31.15 -48.57
N ILE A 75 33.32 -31.85 -49.66
CA ILE A 75 31.93 -32.07 -50.09
C ILE A 75 31.17 -32.87 -49.05
N GLN A 76 31.73 -33.98 -48.57
CA GLN A 76 31.08 -34.81 -47.55
C GLN A 76 30.87 -34.07 -46.22
N ALA A 77 31.86 -33.28 -45.80
CA ALA A 77 31.73 -32.44 -44.61
C ALA A 77 30.62 -31.41 -44.78
N PHE A 78 30.54 -30.74 -45.93
CA PHE A 78 29.49 -29.78 -46.22
C PHE A 78 28.10 -30.42 -46.28
N GLU A 79 27.95 -31.57 -46.93
CA GLU A 79 26.68 -32.31 -46.99
C GLU A 79 26.19 -32.72 -45.59
N THR A 80 27.12 -33.00 -44.66
CA THR A 80 26.76 -33.24 -43.25
C THR A 80 26.14 -31.99 -42.62
N LEU A 81 26.78 -30.83 -42.76
CA LEU A 81 26.20 -29.56 -42.27
C LEU A 81 24.88 -29.20 -42.96
N ARG A 82 24.79 -29.45 -44.27
CA ARG A 82 23.58 -29.19 -45.07
C ARG A 82 22.41 -30.05 -44.60
N SER A 83 22.68 -31.29 -44.18
CA SER A 83 21.65 -32.20 -43.65
C SER A 83 21.05 -31.75 -42.31
N ASP A 84 21.81 -30.99 -41.50
CA ASP A 84 21.31 -30.37 -40.26
C ASP A 84 20.38 -29.17 -40.55
N GLY A 85 20.46 -28.61 -41.77
CA GLY A 85 19.66 -27.50 -42.23
C GLY A 85 20.19 -26.13 -41.78
N PHE A 86 19.85 -25.10 -42.55
CA PHE A 86 20.18 -23.71 -42.22
C PHE A 86 18.90 -22.93 -41.91
N ALA A 87 18.81 -22.31 -40.74
CA ALA A 87 17.68 -21.46 -40.35
C ALA A 87 18.17 -20.05 -39.96
N PRO A 88 17.48 -18.97 -40.37
CA PRO A 88 17.73 -17.64 -39.84
C PRO A 88 17.49 -17.57 -38.33
N GLN A 89 18.19 -16.66 -37.66
CA GLN A 89 17.94 -16.35 -36.25
C GLN A 89 16.86 -15.25 -36.16
N TYR A 90 15.89 -15.43 -35.27
CA TYR A 90 14.79 -14.49 -35.05
C TYR A 90 14.89 -13.89 -33.65
N GLU A 91 14.62 -12.60 -33.53
CA GLU A 91 14.45 -11.88 -32.27
C GLU A 91 13.04 -11.26 -32.27
N PHE A 92 12.23 -11.62 -31.29
CA PHE A 92 10.86 -11.12 -31.15
C PHE A 92 10.82 -10.06 -30.04
N GLU A 93 10.12 -8.96 -30.26
CA GLU A 93 9.90 -7.97 -29.21
C GLU A 93 9.04 -8.59 -28.09
N ALA A 94 9.49 -8.45 -26.84
CA ALA A 94 8.72 -8.93 -25.69
C ALA A 94 7.44 -8.10 -25.55
N GLU A 95 6.29 -8.78 -25.60
CA GLU A 95 4.98 -8.17 -25.42
C GLU A 95 4.90 -7.50 -24.04
N GLN A 96 4.55 -6.21 -24.01
CA GLN A 96 4.44 -5.47 -22.74
C GLN A 96 3.29 -6.07 -21.92
N ALA A 97 3.62 -6.73 -20.82
CA ALA A 97 2.62 -7.33 -19.94
C ALA A 97 1.67 -6.26 -19.38
N GLU A 98 0.36 -6.46 -19.57
CA GLU A 98 -0.67 -5.56 -19.06
C GLU A 98 -0.62 -5.47 -17.52
N THR A 99 -0.84 -4.27 -16.99
CA THR A 99 -0.87 -4.06 -15.53
C THR A 99 -2.06 -4.80 -14.93
N PRO A 100 -1.85 -5.66 -13.92
CA PRO A 100 -2.93 -6.49 -13.43
C PRO A 100 -3.92 -5.70 -12.57
N TRP A 101 -5.21 -5.99 -12.74
CA TRP A 101 -6.32 -5.25 -12.11
C TRP A 101 -6.26 -5.21 -10.57
N TRP A 102 -5.65 -6.21 -9.93
CA TRP A 102 -5.53 -6.29 -8.47
C TRP A 102 -4.67 -5.16 -7.89
N SER A 103 -3.78 -4.56 -8.68
CA SER A 103 -2.97 -3.42 -8.26
C SER A 103 -3.83 -2.21 -7.89
N TYR A 104 -4.89 -1.93 -8.65
CA TYR A 104 -5.85 -0.88 -8.33
C TYR A 104 -6.62 -1.18 -7.04
N VAL A 105 -6.97 -2.44 -6.80
CA VAL A 105 -7.63 -2.86 -5.55
C VAL A 105 -6.74 -2.60 -4.35
N LEU A 106 -5.43 -2.89 -4.44
CA LEU A 106 -4.49 -2.58 -3.38
C LEU A 106 -4.40 -1.08 -3.07
N VAL A 107 -4.42 -0.23 -4.09
CA VAL A 107 -4.41 1.23 -3.90
C VAL A 107 -5.66 1.69 -3.15
N VAL A 108 -6.84 1.19 -3.52
CA VAL A 108 -8.10 1.52 -2.82
C VAL A 108 -8.09 1.02 -1.37
N LEU A 109 -7.58 -0.18 -1.12
CA LEU A 109 -7.46 -0.73 0.23
C LEU A 109 -6.52 0.10 1.11
N LEU A 110 -5.36 0.51 0.58
CA LEU A 110 -4.44 1.39 1.30
C LEU A 110 -5.07 2.74 1.63
N ALA A 111 -5.80 3.34 0.70
CA ALA A 111 -6.53 4.59 0.94
C ALA A 111 -7.59 4.43 2.05
N ALA A 112 -8.34 3.32 2.05
CA ALA A 112 -9.33 3.02 3.07
C ALA A 112 -8.70 2.82 4.46
N LEU A 113 -7.56 2.13 4.54
CA LEU A 113 -6.82 1.97 5.80
C LEU A 113 -6.32 3.30 6.37
N ILE A 114 -5.76 4.16 5.52
CA ILE A 114 -5.31 5.50 5.93
C ILE A 114 -6.49 6.32 6.43
N ALA A 115 -7.59 6.36 5.69
CA ALA A 115 -8.80 7.08 6.09
C ALA A 115 -9.36 6.55 7.43
N GLY A 116 -9.44 5.23 7.58
CA GLY A 116 -9.85 4.59 8.83
C GLY A 116 -8.95 4.97 10.01
N GLY A 117 -7.63 4.91 9.81
CA GLY A 117 -6.65 5.32 10.83
C GLY A 117 -6.81 6.79 11.24
N VAL A 118 -6.98 7.70 10.28
CA VAL A 118 -7.20 9.14 10.56
C VAL A 118 -8.49 9.37 11.35
N VAL A 119 -9.59 8.68 11.01
CA VAL A 119 -10.86 8.81 11.73
C VAL A 119 -10.72 8.32 13.18
N LEU A 120 -10.10 7.16 13.39
CA LEU A 120 -9.87 6.63 14.74
C LEU A 120 -8.98 7.55 15.57
N TYR A 121 -7.89 8.06 14.98
CA TYR A 121 -6.99 9.01 15.63
C TYR A 121 -7.71 10.30 16.05
N ARG A 122 -8.51 10.88 15.15
CA ARG A 122 -9.31 12.09 15.48
C ARG A 122 -10.32 11.83 16.59
N ARG A 123 -11.02 10.69 16.55
CA ARG A 123 -11.97 10.32 17.60
C ARG A 123 -11.27 10.17 18.96
N LYS A 124 -10.09 9.57 18.99
CA LYS A 124 -9.28 9.44 20.21
C LYS A 124 -8.86 10.81 20.75
N MET A 125 -8.32 11.68 19.90
CA MET A 125 -7.92 13.04 20.29
C MET A 125 -9.07 13.84 20.93
N ILE A 126 -10.28 13.77 20.35
CA ILE A 126 -11.45 14.47 20.90
C ILE A 126 -11.82 13.95 22.30
N ALA A 127 -11.71 12.63 22.52
CA ALA A 127 -11.96 12.02 23.83
C ALA A 127 -10.87 12.42 24.84
N ASP A 128 -9.61 12.39 24.45
CA ASP A 128 -8.48 12.79 25.31
C ASP A 128 -8.60 14.27 25.73
N ASP A 129 -8.96 15.17 24.80
CA ASP A 129 -9.22 16.59 25.08
C ASP A 129 -10.40 16.79 26.04
N LEU A 130 -11.45 15.96 25.97
CA LEU A 130 -12.59 16.06 26.89
C LEU A 130 -12.17 15.70 28.32
N LEU A 131 -11.41 14.61 28.47
CA LEU A 131 -10.91 14.17 29.76
C LEU A 131 -9.99 15.24 30.38
N LYS A 132 -9.17 15.89 29.56
CA LYS A 132 -8.29 16.98 30.01
C LYS A 132 -9.09 18.16 30.55
N ASP A 133 -10.08 18.66 29.79
CA ASP A 133 -10.91 19.78 30.22
C ASP A 133 -11.70 19.43 31.50
N ALA A 134 -12.21 18.19 31.60
CA ALA A 134 -12.90 17.74 32.81
C ALA A 134 -11.94 17.69 34.03
N ALA A 135 -10.72 17.19 33.85
CA ALA A 135 -9.71 17.18 34.91
C ALA A 135 -9.32 18.60 35.35
N GLU A 136 -9.31 19.58 34.45
CA GLU A 136 -9.09 20.99 34.79
C GLU A 136 -10.22 21.54 35.67
N VAL A 137 -11.49 21.27 35.32
CA VAL A 137 -12.66 21.64 36.15
C VAL A 137 -12.55 21.03 37.55
N PHE A 138 -12.18 19.75 37.64
CA PHE A 138 -12.04 19.06 38.93
C PHE A 138 -10.86 19.59 39.74
N ALA A 139 -9.71 19.83 39.11
CA ALA A 139 -8.52 20.36 39.77
C ALA A 139 -8.76 21.77 40.32
N TYR A 140 -9.39 22.64 39.52
CA TYR A 140 -9.76 23.99 39.94
C TYR A 140 -10.70 23.95 41.16
N THR A 141 -11.72 23.10 41.12
CA THR A 141 -12.65 22.93 42.25
C THR A 141 -11.95 22.41 43.49
N ALA A 142 -11.04 21.45 43.33
CA ALA A 142 -10.25 20.92 44.45
C ALA A 142 -9.35 22.00 45.07
N GLU A 143 -8.79 22.90 44.27
CA GLU A 143 -8.00 24.04 44.75
C GLU A 143 -8.85 25.02 45.57
N LEU A 144 -10.03 25.42 45.07
CA LEU A 144 -10.97 26.28 45.81
C LEU A 144 -11.38 25.65 47.15
N LEU A 145 -11.73 24.37 47.13
CA LEU A 145 -12.06 23.64 48.35
C LEU A 145 -10.87 23.59 49.31
N ALA A 146 -9.66 23.32 48.85
CA ALA A 146 -8.47 23.30 49.70
C ALA A 146 -8.12 24.68 50.29
N ALA A 147 -8.43 25.76 49.57
CA ALA A 147 -8.26 27.13 50.02
C ALA A 147 -9.28 27.57 51.09
N GLY A 148 -10.34 26.77 51.30
CA GLY A 148 -11.39 27.06 52.27
C GLY A 148 -12.51 27.96 51.74
N ASP A 149 -12.67 28.04 50.42
CA ASP A 149 -13.81 28.73 49.80
C ASP A 149 -15.14 28.05 50.15
N ALA A 150 -16.25 28.73 49.84
CA ALA A 150 -17.60 28.26 50.15
C ALA A 150 -17.87 26.88 49.50
N ILE A 151 -17.84 25.82 50.33
CA ILE A 151 -17.87 24.41 49.91
C ILE A 151 -19.01 24.12 48.92
N ARG A 152 -20.22 24.53 49.27
CA ARG A 152 -21.41 24.32 48.44
C ARG A 152 -21.30 25.04 47.10
N GLU A 153 -20.81 26.28 47.11
CA GLU A 153 -20.69 27.10 45.91
C GLU A 153 -19.65 26.50 44.96
N ALA A 154 -18.46 26.16 45.46
CA ALA A 154 -17.40 25.54 44.66
C ALA A 154 -17.87 24.23 44.00
N ILE A 155 -18.55 23.36 44.75
CA ILE A 155 -19.08 22.09 44.21
C ILE A 155 -20.19 22.34 43.18
N PHE A 156 -21.07 23.31 43.43
CA PHE A 156 -22.15 23.63 42.49
C PHE A 156 -21.62 24.25 41.19
N THR A 157 -20.61 25.12 41.27
CA THR A 157 -19.91 25.66 40.10
C THR A 157 -19.23 24.54 39.31
N CYS A 158 -18.53 23.62 39.98
CA CYS A 158 -17.96 22.43 39.32
C CYS A 158 -19.00 21.64 38.52
N TYR A 159 -20.18 21.41 39.12
CA TYR A 159 -21.29 20.74 38.45
C TYR A 159 -21.75 21.51 37.21
N GLN A 160 -21.90 22.84 37.31
CA GLN A 160 -22.34 23.68 36.19
C GLN A 160 -21.33 23.69 35.05
N ASP A 161 -20.04 23.82 35.37
CA ASP A 161 -18.95 23.82 34.40
C ASP A 161 -18.86 22.46 33.68
N LEU A 162 -19.00 21.37 34.42
CA LEU A 162 -19.04 20.03 33.85
C LEU A 162 -20.27 19.84 32.95
N CYS A 163 -21.46 20.29 33.34
CA CYS A 163 -22.63 20.30 32.47
C CYS A 163 -22.37 21.08 31.17
N GLY A 164 -21.75 22.26 31.27
CA GLY A 164 -21.39 23.08 30.12
C GLY A 164 -20.43 22.36 29.18
N LEU A 165 -19.39 21.73 29.72
CA LEU A 165 -18.44 20.92 28.97
C LEU A 165 -19.12 19.74 28.26
N LEU A 166 -19.97 18.98 28.96
CA LEU A 166 -20.70 17.85 28.39
C LEU A 166 -21.67 18.28 27.28
N GLN A 167 -22.32 19.44 27.42
CA GLN A 167 -23.17 20.01 26.37
C GLN A 167 -22.36 20.42 25.14
N GLN A 168 -21.23 21.11 25.34
CA GLN A 168 -20.34 21.53 24.25
C GLN A 168 -19.80 20.35 23.45
N ARG A 169 -19.49 19.24 24.13
CA ARG A 169 -18.96 18.01 23.52
C ARG A 169 -20.06 17.06 23.02
N GLY A 170 -21.34 17.40 23.20
CA GLY A 170 -22.48 16.66 22.66
C GLY A 170 -22.94 15.44 23.47
N PHE A 171 -22.48 15.30 24.72
CA PHE A 171 -22.90 14.24 25.64
C PHE A 171 -24.19 14.57 26.38
N LEU A 172 -24.45 15.86 26.62
CA LEU A 172 -25.63 16.33 27.33
C LEU A 172 -26.45 17.28 26.47
N ARG A 173 -27.78 17.14 26.51
CA ARG A 173 -28.69 18.05 25.81
C ARG A 173 -28.75 19.40 26.54
N ARG A 174 -29.05 20.47 25.80
CA ARG A 174 -29.19 21.83 26.37
C ARG A 174 -30.35 21.94 27.34
N ASP A 175 -31.40 21.18 27.07
CA ASP A 175 -32.69 21.11 27.76
C ASP A 175 -32.83 19.80 28.53
N PHE A 176 -31.75 19.32 29.16
CA PHE A 176 -31.83 18.12 30.00
C PHE A 176 -32.75 18.35 31.20
N GLU A 177 -33.55 17.35 31.55
CA GLU A 177 -34.62 17.45 32.54
C GLU A 177 -34.29 16.73 33.85
N THR A 178 -33.45 15.68 33.81
CA THR A 178 -33.27 14.79 34.98
C THR A 178 -31.81 14.50 35.33
N VAL A 179 -31.55 14.22 36.62
CA VAL A 179 -30.22 13.82 37.16
C VAL A 179 -29.68 12.58 36.45
N ARG A 180 -30.55 11.63 36.09
CA ARG A 180 -30.15 10.41 35.37
C ARG A 180 -29.55 10.68 33.99
N GLU A 181 -30.01 11.74 33.31
CA GLU A 181 -29.43 12.12 32.01
C GLU A 181 -28.00 12.64 32.17
N PHE A 182 -27.75 13.40 33.24
CA PHE A 182 -26.42 13.84 33.62
C PHE A 182 -25.53 12.66 34.01
N GLU A 183 -25.98 11.78 34.90
CA GLU A 183 -25.23 10.59 35.34
C GLU A 183 -24.81 9.70 34.15
N PHE A 184 -25.74 9.50 33.21
CA PHE A 184 -25.46 8.75 31.97
C PHE A 184 -24.43 9.48 31.10
N ALA A 185 -24.61 10.79 30.90
CA ALA A 185 -23.69 11.60 30.09
C ALA A 185 -22.27 11.62 30.68
N VAL A 186 -22.13 11.78 31.99
CA VAL A 186 -20.84 11.75 32.70
C VAL A 186 -20.16 10.39 32.52
N ARG A 187 -20.88 9.27 32.73
CA ARG A 187 -20.33 7.92 32.53
C ARG A 187 -19.92 7.67 31.08
N GLN A 188 -20.68 8.19 30.13
CA GLN A 188 -20.35 8.07 28.71
C GLN A 188 -19.14 8.94 28.32
N ALA A 189 -18.98 10.10 28.94
CA ALA A 189 -17.89 11.05 28.69
C ALA A 189 -16.58 10.63 29.35
N LEU A 190 -16.64 10.15 30.60
CA LEU A 190 -15.49 9.79 31.43
C LEU A 190 -15.22 8.27 31.40
N GLN A 191 -15.26 7.68 30.20
CA GLN A 191 -15.00 6.24 30.04
C GLN A 191 -13.60 5.88 30.57
N GLY A 192 -13.56 4.86 31.43
CA GLY A 192 -12.33 4.39 32.07
C GLY A 192 -12.13 4.92 33.49
N VAL A 193 -12.89 5.93 33.91
CA VAL A 193 -12.99 6.33 35.33
C VAL A 193 -13.83 5.28 36.07
N SER A 194 -13.45 4.97 37.30
CA SER A 194 -14.12 3.96 38.12
C SER A 194 -15.53 4.40 38.52
N GLU A 195 -16.48 3.47 38.46
CA GLU A 195 -17.88 3.72 38.85
C GLU A 195 -17.99 4.22 40.30
N ASP A 196 -17.16 3.70 41.21
CA ASP A 196 -17.13 4.16 42.60
C ASP A 196 -16.79 5.65 42.72
N ALA A 197 -15.83 6.13 41.90
CA ALA A 197 -15.45 7.54 41.89
C ALA A 197 -16.56 8.41 41.29
N LEU A 198 -17.21 7.95 40.21
CA LEU A 198 -18.34 8.64 39.61
C LEU A 198 -19.56 8.70 40.55
N THR A 199 -19.87 7.61 41.25
CA THR A 199 -20.94 7.61 42.27
C THR A 199 -20.63 8.55 43.43
N ALA A 200 -19.37 8.63 43.89
CA ALA A 200 -18.98 9.59 44.93
C ALA A 200 -19.14 11.05 44.45
N LEU A 201 -18.83 11.32 43.18
CA LEU A 201 -19.05 12.61 42.55
C LEU A 201 -20.54 12.96 42.46
N ASP A 202 -21.36 12.03 41.96
CA ASP A 202 -22.81 12.20 41.84
C ASP A 202 -23.42 12.57 43.20
N ASN A 203 -23.09 11.82 44.26
CA ASN A 203 -23.54 12.11 45.63
C ASN A 203 -23.11 13.50 46.11
N THR A 204 -21.89 13.93 45.77
CA THR A 204 -21.36 15.24 46.13
C THR A 204 -22.15 16.37 45.45
N PHE A 205 -22.48 16.20 44.18
CA PHE A 205 -23.31 17.15 43.42
C PHE A 205 -24.75 17.18 43.90
N GLU A 206 -25.35 16.02 44.20
CA GLU A 206 -26.71 15.97 44.75
C GLU A 206 -26.81 16.71 46.09
N MET A 207 -25.85 16.51 46.99
CA MET A 207 -25.79 17.23 48.25
C MET A 207 -25.69 18.75 48.03
N ALA A 208 -24.80 19.21 47.16
CA ALA A 208 -24.63 20.63 46.88
C ALA A 208 -25.87 21.26 46.23
N ARG A 209 -26.61 20.51 45.41
CA ARG A 209 -27.78 21.00 44.68
C ARG A 209 -29.08 20.94 45.48
N TYR A 210 -29.30 19.89 46.26
CA TYR A 210 -30.60 19.58 46.86
C TYR A 210 -30.61 19.58 48.40
N SER A 211 -29.46 19.37 49.06
CA SER A 211 -29.43 19.34 50.53
C SER A 211 -29.69 20.72 51.12
N ARG A 212 -30.51 20.77 52.18
CA ARG A 212 -30.76 21.98 52.98
C ARG A 212 -29.79 22.16 54.15
N GLU A 213 -28.96 21.16 54.43
CA GLU A 213 -28.00 21.18 55.53
C GLU A 213 -26.75 21.97 55.17
N GLU A 214 -26.07 22.57 56.14
CA GLU A 214 -24.81 23.27 55.88
C GLU A 214 -23.71 22.25 55.54
N MET A 215 -22.99 22.48 54.44
CA MET A 215 -21.89 21.59 54.04
C MET A 215 -20.64 21.95 54.84
N GLY A 216 -20.33 21.14 55.84
CA GLY A 216 -19.11 21.26 56.65
C GLY A 216 -17.91 20.46 56.14
N ALA A 217 -16.84 20.45 56.93
CA ALA A 217 -15.54 19.84 56.60
C ALA A 217 -15.61 18.37 56.16
N GLN A 218 -16.52 17.57 56.72
CA GLN A 218 -16.66 16.17 56.31
C GLN A 218 -17.12 16.04 54.84
N HIS A 219 -18.00 16.94 54.36
CA HIS A 219 -18.42 16.94 52.96
C HIS A 219 -17.31 17.44 52.03
N GLN A 220 -16.50 18.39 52.50
CA GLN A 220 -15.32 18.89 51.79
C GLN A 220 -14.30 17.76 51.58
N ASP A 221 -14.00 16.97 52.62
CA ASP A 221 -13.06 15.84 52.52
C ASP A 221 -13.54 14.79 51.50
N VAL A 222 -14.84 14.45 51.52
CA VAL A 222 -15.45 13.52 50.55
C VAL A 222 -15.36 14.07 49.12
N ALA A 223 -15.69 15.35 48.92
CA ALA A 223 -15.61 16.01 47.63
C ALA A 223 -14.17 16.02 47.10
N LEU A 224 -13.21 16.44 47.93
CA LEU A 224 -11.78 16.45 47.58
C LEU A 224 -11.28 15.06 47.23
N GLN A 225 -11.69 14.03 47.97
CA GLN A 225 -11.31 12.65 47.68
C GLN A 225 -11.85 12.19 46.31
N ALA A 226 -13.12 12.48 46.01
CA ALA A 226 -13.74 12.13 44.73
C ALA A 226 -13.06 12.87 43.56
N LEU A 227 -12.91 14.19 43.65
CA LEU A 227 -12.30 15.02 42.61
C LEU A 227 -10.85 14.59 42.31
N ASN A 228 -10.03 14.43 43.35
CA ASN A 228 -8.63 14.02 43.18
C ASN A 228 -8.50 12.60 42.61
N ARG A 229 -9.39 11.69 43.02
CA ARG A 229 -9.41 10.33 42.48
C ARG A 229 -9.73 10.32 40.99
N ILE A 230 -10.77 11.04 40.57
CA ILE A 230 -11.16 11.12 39.16
C ILE A 230 -10.05 11.76 38.33
N SER A 231 -9.46 12.88 38.78
CA SER A 231 -8.34 13.52 38.09
C SER A 231 -7.12 12.58 37.96
N GLY A 232 -6.83 11.79 39.00
CA GLY A 232 -5.76 10.79 38.97
C GLY A 232 -6.03 9.66 37.98
N GLU A 233 -7.26 9.16 37.92
CA GLU A 233 -7.68 8.13 36.97
C GLU A 233 -7.66 8.65 35.52
N ILE A 234 -8.10 9.88 35.29
CA ILE A 234 -8.00 10.57 34.00
C ILE A 234 -6.52 10.67 33.55
N ALA A 235 -5.63 11.11 34.44
CA ALA A 235 -4.21 11.20 34.11
C ALA A 235 -3.63 9.82 33.73
N GLN A 236 -4.05 8.74 34.41
CA GLN A 236 -3.65 7.38 34.04
C GLN A 236 -4.18 6.99 32.66
N ILE A 237 -5.45 7.22 32.37
CA ILE A 237 -6.08 6.94 31.06
C ILE A 237 -5.31 7.63 29.93
N GLN A 238 -4.91 8.89 30.14
CA GLN A 238 -4.16 9.68 29.16
C GLN A 238 -2.68 9.27 29.04
N SER A 239 -2.08 8.78 30.13
CA SER A 239 -0.65 8.40 30.17
C SER A 239 -0.34 7.07 29.48
N ILE A 240 -1.31 6.18 29.32
CA ILE A 240 -1.09 4.84 28.75
C ILE A 240 -1.08 4.96 27.22
N PRO A 241 0.08 4.75 26.55
CA PRO A 241 0.06 4.47 25.12
C PRO A 241 -0.54 3.07 24.97
N GLN A 242 -1.81 2.99 24.60
CA GLN A 242 -2.43 1.70 24.31
C GLN A 242 -1.72 1.11 23.07
N ARG A 243 -0.99 0.02 23.32
CA ARG A 243 -0.29 -0.78 22.32
C ARG A 243 -1.26 -1.52 21.42
#